data_AF-A0A0C9X5Z4-F1
#
_entry.id   AF-A0A0C9X5Z4-F1
#
_cell.length_a   1.000
_cell.length_b   1.000
_cell.length_c   1.000
_cell.angle_alpha   90.00
_cell.angle_beta   90.00
_cell.angle_gamma   90.00
#
_symmetry.space_group_name_H-M   'P 1'
#
loop_
_entity.id
_entity.type
_entity.pdbx_description
1 polymer ?
#
loop_
_entity_poly.entity_id
_entity_poly.type
_entity_poly.pdbx_seq_one_letter_code
_entity_poly.pdbx_strand_id
1 'polypeptide(L)'
;MSTSSSTPISRVVFESPSLSVDILSQSSSPSSFGNSNQSPIDSDSLSTTSSQNDIFSPNLSVMNPVFTTGILREIFKNFEPVFSTRYPNFPLASHDLHDCRCLFSAALTCKTFLDPALDSLWFYLDSMLPLFRLFPSPKLMNGKYVVHGNIQVEDVERVSRYARRVKILLFHASEIRPTQHLYLQLSQLIPAPLFPSLCRLESPTVQKVPDVIDGILIALSPALRVLTFNSFTVAEDALIGAFISSLAVKTTSNLTHLVLYGHVSTDTLLHIFEFENLQSLELALLQDVAANVFTLLDKLENLSNLIIDVQRCSVIPSRVSLPITPRRSRYSFPPSPTLKRLKKLHVSGKPVDIVLVLSGTRPSHLQSFSLECYHDTSYAICSTTIIRCLEGYVFRSHPSLYTLNFTHHPPLTSKCHFSLTDLPNITSLCSLENFSLETSLFSANIEKLEEFVSAWPNLKVLILPLFWSDVPTLTFLATLRTFCPCLQEVHLPLIPEVPTLLPANIPAYHPLKKLFVTPIETGQEATFENQLRVSQFITQLFPDAAVDLRRTSNSTSTGFWEKVQATVKLCQEVRKRTIAFSVNHHKGIAR
;
A
#
# COMPACT_ATOMS: atom_id res chain seq x y z
N MET A 1 -26.93 -36.95 -35.34
CA MET A 1 -28.27 -36.55 -34.88
C MET A 1 -28.40 -36.89 -33.40
N SER A 2 -28.11 -35.93 -32.53
CA SER A 2 -28.65 -35.83 -31.17
C SER A 2 -28.14 -34.52 -30.58
N THR A 3 -29.09 -33.66 -30.28
CA THR A 3 -28.99 -32.27 -29.83
C THR A 3 -29.12 -32.20 -28.31
N SER A 4 -28.29 -31.40 -27.64
CA SER A 4 -28.53 -30.87 -26.29
C SER A 4 -28.01 -29.43 -26.24
N SER A 5 -28.85 -28.46 -26.59
CA SER A 5 -29.70 -27.66 -25.68
C SER A 5 -28.88 -26.76 -24.73
N SER A 6 -28.42 -25.62 -25.25
CA SER A 6 -27.94 -24.48 -24.46
C SER A 6 -29.11 -23.59 -24.05
N THR A 7 -29.27 -23.39 -22.75
CA THR A 7 -30.16 -22.36 -22.18
C THR A 7 -29.45 -21.00 -22.17
N PRO A 8 -30.08 -19.91 -22.63
CA PRO A 8 -29.48 -18.59 -22.58
C PRO A 8 -29.69 -17.92 -21.21
N ILE A 9 -28.60 -17.42 -20.62
CA ILE A 9 -28.62 -16.59 -19.42
C ILE A 9 -29.03 -15.18 -19.84
N SER A 10 -30.14 -14.71 -19.28
CA SER A 10 -30.70 -13.37 -19.42
C SER A 10 -29.75 -12.32 -18.83
N ARG A 11 -29.23 -11.43 -19.69
CA ARG A 11 -28.54 -10.21 -19.30
C ARG A 11 -29.56 -9.18 -18.80
N VAL A 12 -29.50 -8.87 -17.50
CA VAL A 12 -30.17 -7.71 -16.91
C VAL A 12 -29.39 -6.46 -17.33
N VAL A 13 -30.01 -5.65 -18.19
CA VAL A 13 -29.54 -4.32 -18.59
C VAL A 13 -29.94 -3.36 -17.48
N PHE A 14 -28.96 -2.78 -16.78
CA PHE A 14 -29.17 -1.62 -15.91
C PHE A 14 -29.04 -0.36 -16.78
N GLU A 15 -30.17 0.23 -17.14
CA GLU A 15 -30.25 1.59 -17.67
C GLU A 15 -30.05 2.58 -16.50
N SER A 16 -28.97 3.35 -16.56
CA SER A 16 -28.75 4.51 -15.70
C SER A 16 -29.30 5.78 -16.39
N PRO A 17 -30.00 6.67 -15.66
CA PRO A 17 -30.71 7.79 -16.25
C PRO A 17 -29.78 8.93 -16.65
N SER A 18 -29.93 9.38 -17.89
CA SER A 18 -29.32 10.59 -18.44
C SER A 18 -29.99 11.85 -17.86
N LEU A 19 -29.22 12.66 -17.12
CA LEU A 19 -29.59 14.02 -16.76
C LEU A 19 -29.17 14.97 -17.88
N SER A 20 -30.15 15.36 -18.69
CA SER A 20 -30.05 16.43 -19.69
C SER A 20 -30.09 17.78 -18.96
N VAL A 21 -29.05 18.60 -19.13
CA VAL A 21 -29.08 20.02 -18.74
C VAL A 21 -29.08 20.85 -20.02
N ASP A 22 -30.26 21.36 -20.36
CA ASP A 22 -30.46 22.36 -21.41
C ASP A 22 -29.89 23.70 -20.94
N ILE A 23 -28.91 24.24 -21.67
CA ILE A 23 -28.49 25.64 -21.56
C ILE A 23 -28.96 26.36 -22.82
N LEU A 24 -30.00 27.17 -22.64
CA LEU A 24 -30.52 28.10 -23.64
C LEU A 24 -29.48 29.18 -23.94
N SER A 25 -29.15 29.28 -25.22
CA SER A 25 -28.54 30.43 -25.86
C SER A 25 -29.54 31.58 -25.94
N GLN A 26 -29.17 32.77 -25.46
CA GLN A 26 -29.81 34.01 -25.90
C GLN A 26 -28.75 35.05 -26.27
N SER A 27 -28.73 35.33 -27.56
CA SER A 27 -28.13 36.46 -28.24
C SER A 27 -28.82 37.77 -27.86
N SER A 28 -28.05 38.83 -27.64
CA SER A 28 -28.49 40.20 -27.98
C SER A 28 -27.29 41.14 -28.06
N SER A 29 -26.96 41.54 -29.30
CA SER A 29 -26.36 42.84 -29.63
C SER A 29 -27.45 43.93 -29.46
N PRO A 30 -27.12 45.23 -29.28
CA PRO A 30 -26.71 46.02 -30.46
C PRO A 30 -25.77 47.24 -30.22
N SER A 31 -25.16 47.70 -31.34
CA SER A 31 -24.91 49.10 -31.78
C SER A 31 -24.26 50.11 -30.80
N SER A 32 -23.01 50.56 -31.03
CA SER A 32 -22.54 51.65 -31.93
C SER A 32 -22.82 53.10 -31.47
N PHE A 33 -21.88 54.00 -31.80
CA PHE A 33 -21.73 55.46 -31.52
C PHE A 33 -20.83 55.76 -30.31
N GLY A 34 -19.82 56.64 -30.37
CA GLY A 34 -19.31 57.50 -31.44
C GLY A 34 -18.00 58.20 -30.99
N ASN A 35 -17.27 58.73 -31.97
CA ASN A 35 -16.06 59.56 -31.83
C ASN A 35 -16.25 60.78 -30.90
N SER A 36 -15.18 61.21 -30.21
CA SER A 36 -14.45 62.47 -30.51
C SER A 36 -13.63 63.05 -29.34
N ASN A 37 -12.50 63.68 -29.72
CA ASN A 37 -11.74 64.78 -29.09
C ASN A 37 -10.79 64.46 -27.91
N GLN A 38 -9.46 64.58 -28.08
CA GLN A 38 -8.61 65.80 -28.17
C GLN A 38 -8.41 66.57 -26.84
N SER A 39 -7.37 66.16 -26.09
CA SER A 39 -6.23 66.96 -25.55
C SER A 39 -6.49 68.25 -24.70
N PRO A 40 -5.44 68.98 -24.26
CA PRO A 40 -4.76 68.81 -22.96
C PRO A 40 -4.77 70.10 -22.10
N ILE A 41 -4.60 70.02 -20.78
CA ILE A 41 -4.27 71.21 -19.96
C ILE A 41 -3.28 70.86 -18.84
N ASP A 42 -2.25 71.71 -18.77
CA ASP A 42 -1.13 71.77 -17.84
C ASP A 42 -1.50 72.20 -16.40
N SER A 43 -0.49 72.01 -15.54
CA SER A 43 -0.12 72.84 -14.36
C SER A 43 -1.10 72.95 -13.19
N ASP A 44 -0.70 72.49 -12.00
CA ASP A 44 0.04 73.38 -11.10
C ASP A 44 0.58 72.71 -9.83
N SER A 45 1.72 73.24 -9.43
CA SER A 45 2.45 73.03 -8.17
C SER A 45 1.66 73.47 -6.94
N LEU A 46 1.77 72.72 -5.84
CA LEU A 46 1.69 73.28 -4.50
C LEU A 46 2.52 72.41 -3.53
N SER A 47 3.54 73.06 -2.96
CA SER A 47 4.31 72.62 -1.82
C SER A 47 3.53 72.87 -0.53
N THR A 48 3.48 71.88 0.37
CA THR A 48 3.30 72.12 1.80
C THR A 48 4.13 71.15 2.62
N THR A 49 4.90 71.77 3.50
CA THR A 49 5.81 71.24 4.51
C THR A 49 5.08 70.68 5.73
N SER A 50 5.86 70.03 6.61
CA SER A 50 5.55 69.62 8.00
C SER A 50 4.76 68.32 8.14
N SER A 51 5.03 67.41 9.07
CA SER A 51 6.07 67.28 10.10
C SER A 51 5.83 65.94 10.80
N GLN A 52 6.93 65.27 11.15
CA GLN A 52 7.09 64.40 12.34
C GLN A 52 5.90 63.54 12.77
N ASN A 53 6.02 62.23 12.53
CA ASN A 53 5.64 61.17 13.49
C ASN A 53 6.25 59.83 13.05
N ASP A 54 7.57 59.70 13.22
CA ASP A 54 8.29 58.42 13.14
C ASP A 54 8.64 57.96 14.56
N ILE A 55 7.74 57.23 15.21
CA ILE A 55 8.07 56.38 16.36
C ILE A 55 7.21 55.11 16.24
N PHE A 56 7.89 53.94 16.21
CA PHE A 56 7.40 52.56 16.00
C PHE A 56 7.42 52.01 14.57
N SER A 57 8.60 52.06 13.93
CA SER A 57 9.01 50.99 13.01
C SER A 57 9.87 49.99 13.80
N PRO A 58 9.40 48.78 14.15
CA PRO A 58 10.30 47.77 14.69
C PRO A 58 11.25 47.36 13.57
N ASN A 59 12.55 47.53 13.83
CA ASN A 59 13.64 46.96 13.05
C ASN A 59 13.46 45.44 12.93
N LEU A 60 12.66 44.98 11.97
CA LEU A 60 12.79 43.66 11.36
C LEU A 60 14.07 43.71 10.52
N SER A 61 15.18 43.63 11.25
CA SER A 61 16.50 43.37 10.71
C SER A 61 16.40 42.26 9.67
N VAL A 62 16.69 42.61 8.42
CA VAL A 62 16.96 41.76 7.25
C VAL A 62 17.02 40.27 7.61
N MET A 63 15.86 39.61 7.71
CA MET A 63 15.85 38.15 7.76
C MET A 63 16.47 37.69 6.45
N ASN A 64 17.50 36.85 6.55
CA ASN A 64 18.20 36.32 5.40
C ASN A 64 17.18 35.72 4.42
N PRO A 65 17.08 36.20 3.16
CA PRO A 65 16.05 35.77 2.21
C PRO A 65 16.06 34.24 1.94
N VAL A 66 17.20 33.59 2.20
CA VAL A 66 17.35 32.13 2.17
C VAL A 66 16.56 31.44 3.29
N PHE A 67 16.49 32.05 4.48
CA PHE A 67 15.76 31.50 5.62
C PHE A 67 14.25 31.60 5.42
N THR A 68 13.76 32.71 4.86
CA THR A 68 12.33 32.92 4.60
C THR A 68 11.78 31.99 3.53
N THR A 69 12.55 31.68 2.49
CA THR A 69 12.10 30.79 1.40
C THR A 69 11.99 29.33 1.86
N GLY A 70 12.89 28.88 2.74
CA GLY A 70 12.79 27.55 3.35
C GLY A 70 11.53 27.37 4.20
N ILE A 71 11.22 28.36 5.05
CA ILE A 71 10.02 28.32 5.90
C ILE A 71 8.74 28.34 5.06
N LEU A 72 8.65 29.23 4.06
CA LEU A 72 7.47 29.31 3.20
C LEU A 72 7.23 28.00 2.43
N ARG A 73 8.29 27.35 1.94
CA ARG A 73 8.17 26.05 1.28
C ARG A 73 7.64 24.99 2.25
N GLU A 74 8.10 24.98 3.50
CA GLU A 74 7.60 24.04 4.50
C GLU A 74 6.14 24.32 4.89
N ILE A 75 5.74 25.59 4.98
CA ILE A 75 4.35 25.97 5.19
C ILE A 75 3.49 25.47 4.01
N PHE A 76 3.89 25.74 2.77
CA PHE A 76 3.14 25.35 1.57
C PHE A 76 3.08 23.84 1.35
N LYS A 77 4.08 23.07 1.81
CA LYS A 77 4.00 21.60 1.84
C LYS A 77 2.84 21.06 2.69
N ASN A 78 2.39 21.78 3.72
CA ASN A 78 1.23 21.36 4.51
C ASN A 78 -0.09 21.46 3.73
N PHE A 79 -0.08 22.12 2.57
CA PHE A 79 -1.18 22.17 1.61
C PHE A 79 -0.94 21.23 0.42
N GLU A 80 0.12 20.41 0.42
CA GLU A 80 0.26 19.36 -0.59
C GLU A 80 -0.76 18.26 -0.29
N PRO A 81 -1.51 17.77 -1.29
CA PRO A 81 -2.53 16.78 -1.05
C PRO A 81 -1.91 15.51 -0.46
N VAL A 82 -2.49 15.02 0.65
CA VAL A 82 -2.00 13.83 1.35
C VAL A 82 -2.48 12.60 0.61
N PHE A 83 -1.69 12.12 -0.34
CA PHE A 83 -1.99 10.88 -1.04
C PHE A 83 -1.67 9.67 -0.16
N SER A 84 -2.71 8.94 0.24
CA SER A 84 -2.54 7.61 0.80
C SER A 84 -2.06 6.67 -0.31
N THR A 85 -0.77 6.33 -0.29
CA THR A 85 -0.15 5.40 -1.24
C THR A 85 -0.78 4.01 -1.24
N ARG A 86 -1.61 3.67 -0.24
CA ARG A 86 -2.26 2.35 -0.14
C ARG A 86 -3.55 2.20 -0.95
N TYR A 87 -4.16 3.29 -1.43
CA TYR A 87 -5.47 3.21 -2.10
C TYR A 87 -5.56 4.13 -3.33
N PRO A 88 -4.83 3.81 -4.43
CA PRO A 88 -4.77 4.64 -5.64
C PRO A 88 -6.09 4.73 -6.44
N ASN A 89 -7.12 3.97 -6.07
CA ASN A 89 -8.38 3.90 -6.81
C ASN A 89 -9.48 4.81 -6.27
N PHE A 90 -9.24 5.56 -5.20
CA PHE A 90 -10.22 6.54 -4.73
C PHE A 90 -10.03 7.87 -5.46
N PRO A 91 -11.09 8.43 -6.07
CA PRO A 91 -11.01 9.76 -6.66
C PRO A 91 -10.53 10.75 -5.60
N LEU A 92 -9.64 11.67 -6.01
CA LEU A 92 -9.18 12.81 -5.21
C LEU A 92 -10.37 13.36 -4.42
N ALA A 93 -10.26 13.35 -3.10
CA ALA A 93 -11.35 13.81 -2.26
C ALA A 93 -11.57 15.31 -2.56
N SER A 94 -12.80 15.81 -2.39
CA SER A 94 -13.10 17.24 -2.55
C SER A 94 -12.17 18.18 -1.75
N HIS A 95 -11.53 17.66 -0.71
CA HIS A 95 -10.48 18.32 0.07
C HIS A 95 -9.25 18.71 -0.77
N ASP A 96 -8.81 17.88 -1.72
CA ASP A 96 -7.57 18.11 -2.49
C ASP A 96 -7.69 19.33 -3.43
N LEU A 97 -8.91 19.65 -3.90
CA LEU A 97 -9.18 20.82 -4.72
C LEU A 97 -9.14 22.14 -3.93
N HIS A 98 -9.43 22.10 -2.63
CA HIS A 98 -9.39 23.28 -1.78
C HIS A 98 -7.94 23.75 -1.61
N ASP A 99 -7.03 22.82 -1.39
CA ASP A 99 -5.62 23.13 -1.13
C ASP A 99 -4.93 23.73 -2.36
N CYS A 100 -5.24 23.23 -3.56
CA CYS A 100 -4.78 23.83 -4.82
C CYS A 100 -5.22 25.30 -4.99
N ARG A 101 -6.45 25.65 -4.56
CA ARG A 101 -6.95 27.04 -4.61
C ARG A 101 -6.22 27.92 -3.60
N CYS A 102 -5.92 27.40 -2.42
CA CYS A 102 -5.14 28.11 -1.41
C CYS A 102 -3.72 28.40 -1.91
N LEU A 103 -3.04 27.42 -2.51
CA LEU A 103 -1.70 27.59 -3.10
C LEU A 103 -1.72 28.57 -4.26
N PHE A 104 -2.72 28.51 -5.14
CA PHE A 104 -2.88 29.48 -6.22
C PHE A 104 -3.10 30.90 -5.67
N SER A 105 -3.97 31.05 -4.67
CA SER A 105 -4.22 32.34 -4.03
C SER A 105 -2.95 32.88 -3.36
N ALA A 106 -2.20 32.01 -2.67
CA ALA A 106 -0.91 32.35 -2.06
C ALA A 106 0.09 32.85 -3.10
N ALA A 107 0.19 32.17 -4.25
CA ALA A 107 1.05 32.57 -5.36
C ALA A 107 0.71 33.97 -5.90
N LEU A 108 -0.57 34.36 -5.87
CA LEU A 108 -1.04 35.67 -6.33
C LEU A 108 -0.87 36.80 -5.30
N THR A 109 -0.58 36.49 -4.03
CA THR A 109 -0.52 37.52 -2.98
C THR A 109 0.69 38.46 -3.10
N CYS A 110 1.90 37.92 -3.28
CA CYS A 110 3.13 38.70 -3.41
C CYS A 110 4.25 37.94 -4.12
N LYS A 111 5.26 38.67 -4.61
CA LYS A 111 6.40 38.10 -5.35
C LYS A 111 7.20 37.07 -4.53
N THR A 112 7.32 37.28 -3.22
CA THR A 112 8.04 36.36 -2.32
C THR A 112 7.33 35.01 -2.21
N PHE A 113 6.00 34.98 -2.33
CA PHE A 113 5.18 33.77 -2.21
C PHE A 113 5.03 33.05 -3.55
N LEU A 114 5.15 33.78 -4.66
CA LEU A 114 4.95 33.27 -6.01
C LEU A 114 5.73 31.97 -6.26
N ASP A 115 7.06 31.98 -6.08
CA ASP A 115 7.88 30.81 -6.41
C ASP A 115 7.67 29.62 -5.48
N PRO A 116 7.67 29.78 -4.14
CA PRO A 116 7.39 28.65 -3.24
C PRO A 116 5.98 28.09 -3.41
N ALA A 117 4.97 28.94 -3.65
CA ALA A 117 3.60 28.48 -3.83
C ALA A 117 3.42 27.78 -5.18
N LEU A 118 4.05 28.28 -6.26
CA LEU A 118 4.06 27.59 -7.56
C LEU A 118 4.85 26.28 -7.51
N ASP A 119 5.95 26.22 -6.74
CA ASP A 119 6.68 24.97 -6.51
C ASP A 119 5.76 23.89 -5.92
N SER A 120 5.01 24.22 -4.87
CA SER A 120 4.06 23.27 -4.25
C SER A 120 2.84 23.00 -5.14
N LEU A 121 2.32 24.01 -5.84
CA LEU A 121 1.17 23.83 -6.74
C LEU A 121 1.48 22.90 -7.91
N TRP A 122 2.67 23.00 -8.49
CA TRP A 122 3.12 22.19 -9.63
C TRP A 122 3.94 20.95 -9.24
N PHE A 123 4.21 20.77 -7.94
CA PHE A 123 4.97 19.62 -7.42
C PHE A 123 4.39 18.29 -7.89
N TYR A 124 3.06 18.22 -7.92
CA TYR A 124 2.26 17.06 -8.24
C TYR A 124 1.37 17.37 -9.46
N LEU A 125 1.35 16.46 -10.43
CA LEU A 125 0.42 16.49 -11.55
C LEU A 125 -0.27 15.12 -11.69
N ASP A 126 -1.60 15.12 -11.75
CA ASP A 126 -2.44 13.94 -12.00
C ASP A 126 -2.71 13.68 -13.49
N SER A 127 -2.28 14.62 -14.33
CA SER A 127 -2.32 14.60 -15.78
C SER A 127 -1.31 15.61 -16.32
N MET A 128 -0.81 15.40 -17.53
CA MET A 128 0.00 16.42 -18.23
C MET A 128 -0.84 17.59 -18.79
N LEU A 129 -2.17 17.51 -18.69
CA LEU A 129 -3.05 18.52 -19.24
C LEU A 129 -2.76 19.97 -18.77
N PRO A 130 -2.47 20.24 -17.49
CA PRO A 130 -2.13 21.59 -17.04
C PRO A 130 -0.92 22.18 -17.78
N LEU A 131 0.08 21.35 -18.14
CA LEU A 131 1.21 21.80 -18.95
C LEU A 131 0.80 22.09 -20.38
N PHE A 132 -0.04 21.25 -21.00
CA PHE A 132 -0.49 21.48 -22.37
C PHE A 132 -1.37 22.73 -22.52
N ARG A 133 -2.06 23.14 -21.45
CA ARG A 133 -2.80 24.40 -21.40
C ARG A 133 -1.90 25.64 -21.44
N LEU A 134 -0.60 25.49 -21.24
CA LEU A 134 0.35 26.59 -21.37
C LEU A 134 0.71 26.90 -22.83
N PHE A 135 0.39 26.03 -23.79
CA PHE A 135 0.61 26.34 -25.22
C PHE A 135 -0.37 27.42 -25.72
N PRO A 136 -0.05 28.14 -26.80
CA PRO A 136 -0.98 29.09 -27.40
C PRO A 136 -2.15 28.32 -28.04
N SER A 137 -3.37 28.70 -27.65
CA SER A 137 -4.63 28.20 -28.25
C SER A 137 -4.83 26.67 -28.23
N PRO A 138 -4.79 26.00 -27.06
CA PRO A 138 -5.17 24.60 -26.97
C PRO A 138 -6.66 24.49 -27.31
N LYS A 139 -6.99 23.76 -28.38
CA LYS A 139 -8.37 23.52 -28.78
C LYS A 139 -8.77 22.09 -28.43
N LEU A 140 -9.93 21.96 -27.81
CA LEU A 140 -10.56 20.66 -27.58
C LEU A 140 -11.34 20.28 -28.84
N MET A 141 -10.84 19.29 -29.59
CA MET A 141 -11.47 18.75 -30.79
C MET A 141 -11.73 17.26 -30.61
N ASN A 142 -13.00 16.85 -30.69
CA ASN A 142 -13.41 15.45 -30.55
C ASN A 142 -12.90 14.79 -29.25
N GLY A 143 -12.97 15.52 -28.12
CA GLY A 143 -12.47 15.04 -26.84
C GLY A 143 -10.95 14.98 -26.71
N LYS A 144 -10.21 15.49 -27.70
CA LYS A 144 -8.74 15.53 -27.70
C LYS A 144 -8.20 16.96 -27.72
N TYR A 145 -7.13 17.23 -26.97
CA TYR A 145 -6.43 18.50 -27.08
C TYR A 145 -5.50 18.49 -28.30
N VAL A 146 -5.72 19.47 -29.16
CA VAL A 146 -4.90 19.77 -30.32
C VAL A 146 -4.34 21.19 -30.13
N VAL A 147 -3.03 21.33 -30.28
CA VAL A 147 -2.39 22.64 -30.34
C VAL A 147 -2.32 23.03 -31.82
N HIS A 148 -2.97 24.14 -32.17
CA HIS A 148 -2.90 24.69 -33.53
C HIS A 148 -1.97 25.90 -33.56
N GLY A 149 -1.15 25.98 -34.61
CA GLY A 149 -0.20 27.06 -34.81
C GLY A 149 1.24 26.61 -34.61
N ASN A 150 2.16 27.53 -34.89
CA ASN A 150 3.58 27.30 -34.70
C ASN A 150 3.93 27.52 -33.22
N ILE A 151 4.37 26.47 -32.52
CA ILE A 151 4.84 26.55 -31.13
C ILE A 151 6.12 27.38 -31.14
N GLN A 152 6.10 28.56 -30.50
CA GLN A 152 7.27 29.42 -30.45
C GLN A 152 8.26 28.95 -29.37
N VAL A 153 9.50 29.42 -29.44
CA VAL A 153 10.54 29.08 -28.45
C VAL A 153 10.12 29.53 -27.04
N GLU A 154 9.47 30.69 -26.93
CA GLU A 154 8.98 31.25 -25.68
C GLU A 154 7.90 30.37 -25.03
N ASP A 155 7.10 29.66 -25.83
CA ASP A 155 6.10 28.71 -25.33
C ASP A 155 6.76 27.49 -24.71
N VAL A 156 7.80 26.98 -25.38
CA VAL A 156 8.61 25.86 -24.90
C VAL A 156 9.34 26.22 -23.60
N GLU A 157 9.94 27.41 -23.53
CA GLU A 157 10.59 27.90 -22.31
C GLU A 157 9.59 28.05 -21.16
N ARG A 158 8.39 28.55 -21.45
CA ARG A 158 7.31 28.66 -20.46
C ARG A 158 6.92 27.29 -19.92
N VAL A 159 6.68 26.31 -20.79
CA VAL A 159 6.35 24.94 -20.37
C VAL A 159 7.48 24.32 -19.57
N SER A 160 8.73 24.47 -20.02
CA SER A 160 9.92 23.95 -19.32
C SER A 160 10.07 24.56 -17.92
N ARG A 161 9.75 25.85 -17.75
CA ARG A 161 9.80 26.56 -16.45
C ARG A 161 8.82 25.99 -15.41
N TYR A 162 7.67 25.49 -15.85
CA TYR A 162 6.70 24.84 -14.97
C TYR A 162 7.00 23.34 -14.82
N ALA A 163 7.36 22.66 -15.91
CA ALA A 163 7.64 21.23 -15.90
C ALA A 163 8.81 20.84 -14.98
N ARG A 164 9.83 21.71 -14.82
CA ARG A 164 10.91 21.51 -13.84
C ARG A 164 10.45 21.49 -12.37
N ARG A 165 9.26 22.01 -12.05
CA ARG A 165 8.71 22.02 -10.69
C ARG A 165 8.02 20.69 -10.35
N VAL A 166 7.64 19.94 -11.38
CA VAL A 166 6.94 18.66 -11.26
C VAL A 166 7.92 17.60 -10.76
N LYS A 167 7.58 17.01 -9.61
CA LYS A 167 8.33 15.91 -8.99
C LYS A 167 7.53 14.62 -8.95
N ILE A 168 6.20 14.71 -8.99
CA ILE A 168 5.30 13.56 -9.05
C ILE A 168 4.38 13.74 -10.25
N LEU A 169 4.35 12.75 -11.13
CA LEU A 169 3.43 12.67 -12.25
C LEU A 169 2.65 11.37 -12.17
N LEU A 170 1.33 11.47 -12.12
CA LEU A 170 0.42 10.33 -12.25
C LEU A 170 -0.34 10.41 -13.54
N PHE A 171 -0.56 9.25 -14.15
CA PHE A 171 -1.37 9.09 -15.33
C PHE A 171 -2.74 8.53 -14.98
N HIS A 172 -3.66 9.41 -14.60
CA HIS A 172 -5.05 8.98 -14.46
C HIS A 172 -5.71 8.86 -15.82
N ALA A 173 -6.73 8.00 -15.89
CA ALA A 173 -7.63 7.97 -17.03
C ALA A 173 -8.42 9.28 -17.07
N SER A 174 -7.91 10.29 -17.77
CA SER A 174 -8.67 11.50 -18.05
C SER A 174 -9.61 11.25 -19.22
N GLU A 175 -10.81 11.84 -19.13
CA GLU A 175 -11.74 11.89 -20.25
C GLU A 175 -11.13 12.65 -21.43
N ILE A 176 -10.33 13.68 -21.12
CA ILE A 176 -9.74 14.54 -22.12
C ILE A 176 -8.28 14.17 -22.38
N ARG A 177 -7.97 13.95 -23.66
CA ARG A 177 -6.75 13.28 -24.11
C ARG A 177 -5.87 14.17 -25.00
N PRO A 178 -4.59 14.37 -24.69
CA PRO A 178 -3.66 15.00 -25.62
C PRO A 178 -3.49 14.13 -26.87
N THR A 179 -3.37 14.73 -28.05
CA THR A 179 -3.10 13.95 -29.28
C THR A 179 -1.66 13.44 -29.31
N GLN A 180 -1.43 12.26 -29.88
CA GLN A 180 -0.09 11.67 -30.06
C GLN A 180 0.90 12.63 -30.74
N HIS A 181 0.42 13.40 -31.72
CA HIS A 181 1.20 14.40 -32.42
C HIS A 181 1.80 15.46 -31.49
N LEU A 182 1.10 15.83 -30.42
CA LEU A 182 1.61 16.80 -29.45
C LEU A 182 2.85 16.24 -28.73
N TYR A 183 2.83 14.98 -28.31
CA TYR A 183 3.98 14.34 -27.68
C TYR A 183 5.19 14.28 -28.62
N LEU A 184 4.97 13.94 -29.89
CA LEU A 184 6.01 13.92 -30.91
C LEU A 184 6.59 15.31 -31.20
N GLN A 185 5.75 16.34 -31.27
CA GLN A 185 6.23 17.72 -31.43
C GLN A 185 7.09 18.15 -30.24
N LEU A 186 6.67 17.82 -29.03
CA LEU A 186 7.42 18.19 -27.82
C LEU A 186 8.76 17.47 -27.72
N SER A 187 8.83 16.19 -28.09
CA SER A 187 10.09 15.46 -28.09
C SER A 187 11.08 15.97 -29.14
N GLN A 188 10.60 16.60 -30.22
CA GLN A 188 11.45 17.26 -31.22
C GLN A 188 11.90 18.67 -30.80
N LEU A 189 11.03 19.41 -30.12
CA LEU A 189 11.31 20.79 -29.71
C LEU A 189 12.14 20.90 -28.43
N ILE A 190 12.06 19.89 -27.55
CA ILE A 190 12.72 19.91 -26.24
C ILE A 190 13.85 18.87 -26.24
N PRO A 191 15.13 19.30 -26.35
CA PRO A 191 16.26 18.37 -26.40
C PRO A 191 16.56 17.72 -25.04
N ALA A 192 16.03 18.27 -23.94
CA ALA A 192 16.18 17.77 -22.59
C ALA A 192 14.93 17.01 -22.12
N PRO A 193 15.03 16.18 -21.06
CA PRO A 193 13.88 15.70 -20.32
C PRO A 193 12.88 16.82 -20.04
N LEU A 194 11.61 16.65 -20.43
CA LEU A 194 10.57 17.65 -20.16
C LEU A 194 10.43 17.86 -18.65
N PHE A 195 10.59 16.80 -17.86
CA PHE A 195 10.47 16.81 -16.41
C PHE A 195 11.81 16.50 -15.74
N PRO A 196 12.77 17.44 -15.72
CA PRO A 196 14.13 17.17 -15.24
C PRO A 196 14.20 16.86 -13.73
N SER A 197 13.17 17.23 -12.95
CA SER A 197 13.08 16.98 -11.50
C SER A 197 12.06 15.92 -11.11
N LEU A 198 11.56 15.14 -12.08
CA LEU A 198 10.60 14.08 -11.82
C LEU A 198 11.22 12.96 -10.98
N CYS A 199 10.72 12.78 -9.77
CA CYS A 199 11.18 11.77 -8.84
C CYS A 199 10.26 10.54 -8.79
N ARG A 200 8.98 10.70 -9.12
CA ARG A 200 7.97 9.66 -9.02
C ARG A 200 7.04 9.68 -10.23
N LEU A 201 6.92 8.54 -10.90
CA LEU A 201 6.04 8.34 -12.05
C LEU A 201 5.11 7.17 -11.77
N GLU A 202 3.81 7.40 -11.86
CA GLU A 202 2.81 6.34 -11.61
C GLU A 202 1.75 6.28 -12.70
N SER A 203 1.37 5.07 -13.10
CA SER A 203 0.21 4.82 -13.95
C SER A 203 -0.65 3.71 -13.35
N PRO A 204 -1.78 4.04 -12.70
CA PRO A 204 -2.65 3.06 -12.05
C PRO A 204 -3.38 2.12 -13.02
N THR A 205 -3.54 2.49 -14.29
CA THR A 205 -4.16 1.60 -15.28
C THR A 205 -3.70 1.91 -16.70
N VAL A 206 -2.59 1.30 -17.14
CA VAL A 206 -2.03 1.51 -18.49
C VAL A 206 -3.06 1.14 -19.57
N GLN A 207 -3.76 0.01 -19.40
CA GLN A 207 -4.79 -0.47 -20.32
C GLN A 207 -5.91 0.53 -20.66
N LYS A 208 -6.28 1.40 -19.72
CA LYS A 208 -7.39 2.34 -19.91
C LYS A 208 -6.94 3.64 -20.58
N VAL A 209 -5.63 3.85 -20.69
CA VAL A 209 -5.05 5.13 -21.07
C VAL A 209 -3.99 4.89 -22.15
N PRO A 210 -4.38 4.68 -23.42
CA PRO A 210 -3.43 4.47 -24.51
C PRO A 210 -2.40 5.61 -24.64
N ASP A 211 -2.76 6.84 -24.24
CA ASP A 211 -1.87 8.01 -24.26
C ASP A 211 -0.73 7.93 -23.22
N VAL A 212 -0.83 7.03 -22.23
CA VAL A 212 0.23 6.78 -21.25
C VAL A 212 1.52 6.42 -21.95
N ILE A 213 1.43 5.61 -23.01
CA ILE A 213 2.60 5.12 -23.75
C ILE A 213 3.38 6.30 -24.35
N ASP A 214 2.67 7.18 -25.06
CA ASP A 214 3.28 8.36 -25.68
C ASP A 214 3.83 9.33 -24.62
N GLY A 215 3.09 9.48 -23.51
CA GLY A 215 3.45 10.37 -22.42
C GLY A 215 4.60 9.89 -21.54
N ILE A 216 4.80 8.57 -21.41
CA ILE A 216 5.88 8.00 -20.60
C ILE A 216 7.26 8.37 -21.20
N LEU A 217 7.40 8.38 -22.52
CA LEU A 217 8.69 8.64 -23.16
C LEU A 217 9.21 10.06 -22.89
N ILE A 218 8.32 11.05 -22.79
CA ILE A 218 8.69 12.42 -22.42
C ILE A 218 8.92 12.59 -20.91
N ALA A 219 8.52 11.61 -20.11
CA ALA A 219 8.73 11.55 -18.66
C ALA A 219 10.04 10.87 -18.25
N LEU A 220 10.93 10.53 -19.20
CA LEU A 220 12.28 10.07 -18.89
C LEU A 220 13.03 11.15 -18.11
N SER A 221 13.40 10.87 -16.85
CA SER A 221 14.03 11.86 -15.97
C SER A 221 15.24 11.30 -15.22
N PRO A 222 16.37 12.05 -15.14
CA PRO A 222 17.53 11.69 -14.32
C PRO A 222 17.26 11.58 -12.82
N ALA A 223 16.21 12.26 -12.35
CA ALA A 223 15.84 12.31 -10.94
C ALA A 223 14.90 11.18 -10.51
N LEU A 224 14.49 10.29 -11.42
CA LEU A 224 13.44 9.31 -11.16
C LEU A 224 13.90 8.28 -10.12
N ARG A 225 13.11 8.15 -9.04
CA ARG A 225 13.36 7.26 -7.90
C ARG A 225 12.29 6.20 -7.75
N VAL A 226 11.04 6.54 -8.06
CA VAL A 226 9.88 5.66 -7.89
C VAL A 226 9.17 5.52 -9.24
N LEU A 227 8.98 4.29 -9.68
CA LEU A 227 8.26 3.98 -10.91
C LEU A 227 7.18 2.93 -10.63
N THR A 228 5.95 3.22 -11.02
CA THR A 228 4.80 2.34 -10.81
C THR A 228 3.96 2.21 -12.08
N PHE A 229 3.86 1.00 -12.61
CA PHE A 229 2.97 0.66 -13.72
C PHE A 229 2.02 -0.45 -13.32
N ASN A 230 0.72 -0.19 -13.43
CA ASN A 230 -0.31 -1.13 -13.04
C ASN A 230 -1.20 -1.49 -14.22
N SER A 231 -1.64 -2.75 -14.23
CA SER A 231 -2.59 -3.32 -15.19
C SER A 231 -2.20 -3.10 -16.66
N PHE A 232 -1.01 -3.55 -17.06
CA PHE A 232 -0.58 -3.54 -18.47
C PHE A 232 -0.60 -4.94 -19.12
N THR A 233 -0.76 -4.97 -20.44
CA THR A 233 -0.88 -6.13 -21.31
C THR A 233 0.42 -6.46 -22.04
N VAL A 234 0.42 -7.57 -22.78
CA VAL A 234 1.54 -7.99 -23.65
C VAL A 234 1.95 -6.91 -24.65
N ALA A 235 0.97 -6.17 -25.21
CA ALA A 235 1.27 -5.12 -26.19
C ALA A 235 2.01 -3.93 -25.56
N GLU A 236 1.68 -3.62 -24.30
CA GLU A 236 2.26 -2.51 -23.56
C GLU A 236 3.61 -2.88 -22.92
N ASP A 237 3.83 -4.16 -22.61
CA ASP A 237 5.08 -4.65 -22.02
C ASP A 237 6.31 -4.31 -22.88
N ALA A 238 6.24 -4.48 -24.21
CA ALA A 238 7.38 -4.14 -25.08
C ALA A 238 7.79 -2.66 -24.97
N LEU A 239 6.81 -1.78 -24.78
CA LEU A 239 7.02 -0.33 -24.66
C LEU A 239 7.51 0.05 -23.25
N ILE A 240 6.94 -0.57 -22.22
CA ILE A 240 7.40 -0.43 -20.83
C ILE A 240 8.84 -0.96 -20.70
N GLY A 241 9.14 -2.11 -21.32
CA GLY A 241 10.48 -2.68 -21.42
C GLY A 241 11.46 -1.74 -22.11
N ALA A 242 11.07 -1.14 -23.25
CA ALA A 242 11.90 -0.14 -23.93
C ALA A 242 12.13 1.12 -23.08
N PHE A 243 11.11 1.57 -22.33
CA PHE A 243 11.23 2.68 -21.40
C PHE A 243 12.16 2.34 -20.23
N ILE A 244 12.00 1.17 -19.60
CA ILE A 244 12.85 0.68 -18.51
C ILE A 244 14.30 0.52 -18.99
N SER A 245 14.50 -0.05 -20.17
CA SER A 245 15.81 -0.15 -20.82
C SER A 245 16.44 1.23 -21.04
N SER A 246 15.66 2.18 -21.55
CA SER A 246 16.11 3.57 -21.73
C SER A 246 16.49 4.22 -20.40
N LEU A 247 15.75 3.93 -19.32
CA LEU A 247 16.08 4.40 -17.98
C LEU A 247 17.38 3.78 -17.48
N ALA A 248 17.57 2.48 -17.65
CA ALA A 248 18.79 1.78 -17.22
C ALA A 248 20.05 2.33 -17.92
N VAL A 249 19.96 2.64 -19.22
CA VAL A 249 21.11 3.13 -20.01
C VAL A 249 21.41 4.62 -19.79
N LYS A 250 20.39 5.49 -19.85
CA LYS A 250 20.60 6.95 -19.89
C LYS A 250 20.69 7.60 -18.51
N THR A 251 20.10 6.95 -17.52
CA THR A 251 19.88 7.53 -16.20
C THR A 251 20.88 6.87 -15.27
N THR A 252 21.78 7.64 -14.63
CA THR A 252 22.48 7.12 -13.45
C THR A 252 21.40 6.62 -12.51
N SER A 253 21.36 5.31 -12.27
CA SER A 253 20.19 4.54 -11.83
C SER A 253 19.72 4.91 -10.42
N ASN A 254 19.19 6.11 -10.25
CA ASN A 254 18.64 6.61 -8.98
C ASN A 254 17.30 5.93 -8.62
N LEU A 255 16.83 5.02 -9.48
CA LEU A 255 15.63 4.24 -9.27
C LEU A 255 15.81 3.34 -8.05
N THR A 256 14.99 3.60 -7.03
CA THR A 256 15.04 2.91 -5.73
C THR A 256 13.81 2.06 -5.50
N HIS A 257 12.67 2.41 -6.10
CA HIS A 257 11.42 1.67 -5.99
C HIS A 257 10.84 1.42 -7.38
N LEU A 258 10.60 0.15 -7.71
CA LEU A 258 9.94 -0.26 -8.94
C LEU A 258 8.76 -1.18 -8.63
N VAL A 259 7.62 -0.86 -9.23
CA VAL A 259 6.37 -1.57 -9.03
C VAL A 259 5.74 -1.85 -10.38
N LEU A 260 5.60 -3.12 -10.74
CA LEU A 260 5.02 -3.56 -12.01
C LEU A 260 3.93 -4.59 -11.75
N TYR A 261 2.67 -4.22 -12.01
CA TYR A 261 1.55 -5.15 -12.02
C TYR A 261 1.04 -5.32 -13.45
N GLY A 262 1.15 -6.51 -14.02
CA GLY A 262 0.77 -6.72 -15.41
C GLY A 262 1.49 -7.88 -16.07
N HIS A 263 1.48 -7.86 -17.40
CA HIS A 263 2.31 -8.75 -18.20
C HIS A 263 3.75 -8.24 -18.18
N VAL A 264 4.70 -8.98 -17.59
CA VAL A 264 6.12 -8.59 -17.59
C VAL A 264 6.91 -9.68 -18.32
N SER A 265 7.45 -9.36 -19.50
CA SER A 265 8.28 -10.33 -20.22
C SER A 265 9.64 -10.54 -19.56
N THR A 266 10.29 -11.64 -19.90
CA THR A 266 11.69 -11.92 -19.52
C THR A 266 12.61 -10.78 -19.94
N ASP A 267 12.43 -10.19 -21.13
CA ASP A 267 13.27 -9.10 -21.63
C ASP A 267 13.12 -7.84 -20.76
N THR A 268 11.89 -7.49 -20.39
CA THR A 268 11.62 -6.40 -19.44
C THR A 268 12.30 -6.67 -18.10
N LEU A 269 12.22 -7.91 -17.57
CA LEU A 269 12.88 -8.30 -16.32
C LEU A 269 14.42 -8.18 -16.39
N LEU A 270 15.03 -8.51 -17.54
CA LEU A 270 16.49 -8.39 -17.71
C LEU A 270 16.95 -6.94 -17.51
N HIS A 271 16.21 -5.96 -18.03
CA HIS A 271 16.53 -4.55 -17.86
C HIS A 271 16.31 -4.06 -16.41
N ILE A 272 15.38 -4.66 -15.67
CA ILE A 272 15.19 -4.32 -14.24
C ILE A 272 16.44 -4.69 -13.43
N PHE A 273 17.10 -5.79 -13.77
CA PHE A 273 18.30 -6.23 -13.06
C PHE A 273 19.54 -5.39 -13.34
N GLU A 274 19.44 -4.37 -14.20
CA GLU A 274 20.50 -3.38 -14.44
C GLU A 274 20.45 -2.23 -13.41
N PHE A 275 19.39 -2.12 -12.59
CA PHE A 275 19.27 -1.07 -11.57
C PHE A 275 20.01 -1.39 -10.27
N GLU A 276 21.27 -0.96 -10.19
CA GLU A 276 22.14 -1.19 -9.02
C GLU A 276 21.61 -0.63 -7.69
N ASN A 277 20.89 0.51 -7.72
CA ASN A 277 20.37 1.15 -6.50
C ASN A 277 18.94 0.73 -6.13
N LEU A 278 18.38 -0.29 -6.78
CA LEU A 278 17.01 -0.70 -6.52
C LEU A 278 16.89 -1.30 -5.10
N GLN A 279 16.06 -0.68 -4.28
CA GLN A 279 15.84 -1.04 -2.87
C GLN A 279 14.53 -1.78 -2.65
N SER A 280 13.53 -1.52 -3.49
CA SER A 280 12.20 -2.13 -3.43
C SER A 280 11.77 -2.55 -4.83
N LEU A 281 11.41 -3.81 -4.97
CA LEU A 281 10.88 -4.37 -6.22
C LEU A 281 9.55 -5.07 -5.91
N GLU A 282 8.50 -4.68 -6.62
CA GLU A 282 7.19 -5.32 -6.55
C GLU A 282 6.78 -5.77 -7.96
N LEU A 283 6.52 -7.06 -8.11
CA LEU A 283 6.16 -7.69 -9.37
C LEU A 283 4.87 -8.48 -9.19
N ALA A 284 3.82 -8.19 -9.96
CA ALA A 284 2.69 -9.08 -10.10
C ALA A 284 2.58 -9.57 -11.54
N LEU A 285 3.01 -10.82 -11.72
CA LEU A 285 3.26 -11.44 -13.01
C LEU A 285 2.00 -12.14 -13.51
N LEU A 286 1.51 -11.70 -14.67
CA LEU A 286 0.33 -12.27 -15.33
C LEU A 286 0.65 -13.42 -16.30
N GLN A 287 1.92 -13.78 -16.53
CA GLN A 287 2.34 -14.79 -17.48
C GLN A 287 3.59 -15.54 -17.06
N ASP A 288 3.84 -16.64 -17.76
CA ASP A 288 4.89 -17.63 -17.57
C ASP A 288 6.28 -16.99 -17.62
N VAL A 289 6.87 -16.77 -16.44
CA VAL A 289 8.27 -16.35 -16.30
C VAL A 289 9.13 -17.58 -16.16
N ALA A 290 10.24 -17.64 -16.90
CA ALA A 290 11.18 -18.74 -16.78
C ALA A 290 11.84 -18.73 -15.39
N ALA A 291 11.93 -19.90 -14.73
CA ALA A 291 12.42 -20.00 -13.35
C ALA A 291 13.86 -19.47 -13.15
N ASN A 292 14.67 -19.49 -14.21
CA ASN A 292 16.04 -18.96 -14.19
C ASN A 292 16.07 -17.43 -14.08
N VAL A 293 14.98 -16.71 -14.33
CA VAL A 293 14.97 -15.25 -14.18
C VAL A 293 15.16 -14.85 -12.72
N PHE A 294 14.65 -15.63 -11.78
CA PHE A 294 14.84 -15.36 -10.35
C PHE A 294 16.29 -15.56 -9.89
N THR A 295 17.13 -16.29 -10.64
CA THR A 295 18.55 -16.38 -10.29
C THR A 295 19.31 -15.09 -10.58
N LEU A 296 18.73 -14.17 -11.37
CA LEU A 296 19.32 -12.85 -11.67
C LEU A 296 19.03 -11.81 -10.59
N LEU A 297 18.25 -12.17 -9.56
CA LEU A 297 18.00 -11.29 -8.43
C LEU A 297 19.28 -10.99 -7.63
N ASP A 298 20.35 -11.80 -7.73
CA ASP A 298 21.66 -11.46 -7.13
C ASP A 298 22.18 -10.09 -7.54
N LYS A 299 21.95 -9.70 -8.80
CA LYS A 299 22.44 -8.44 -9.34
C LYS A 299 21.91 -7.23 -8.58
N LEU A 300 20.77 -7.38 -7.91
CA LEU A 300 20.15 -6.33 -7.10
C LEU A 300 20.73 -6.33 -5.67
N GLU A 301 22.01 -5.99 -5.53
CA GLU A 301 22.72 -6.04 -4.24
C GLU A 301 22.09 -5.16 -3.14
N ASN A 302 21.40 -4.09 -3.55
CA ASN A 302 20.74 -3.13 -2.68
C ASN A 302 19.28 -3.47 -2.34
N LEU A 303 18.76 -4.57 -2.87
CA LEU A 303 17.36 -4.94 -2.70
C LEU A 303 17.05 -5.27 -1.24
N SER A 304 16.16 -4.49 -0.65
CA SER A 304 15.76 -4.60 0.76
C SER A 304 14.32 -5.09 0.93
N ASN A 305 13.47 -4.83 -0.06
CA ASN A 305 12.08 -5.22 -0.09
C ASN A 305 11.75 -5.88 -1.43
N LEU A 306 11.17 -7.08 -1.39
CA LEU A 306 10.77 -7.83 -2.57
C LEU A 306 9.36 -8.35 -2.38
N ILE A 307 8.47 -7.98 -3.30
CA ILE A 307 7.10 -8.48 -3.38
C ILE A 307 6.94 -9.16 -4.73
N ILE A 308 6.60 -10.44 -4.74
CA ILE A 308 6.38 -11.22 -5.97
C ILE A 308 5.01 -11.87 -5.87
N ASP A 309 4.10 -11.47 -6.75
CA ASP A 309 2.81 -12.09 -6.96
C ASP A 309 2.80 -12.87 -8.27
N VAL A 310 2.66 -14.18 -8.16
CA VAL A 310 2.58 -15.15 -9.26
C VAL A 310 1.21 -15.84 -9.31
N GLN A 311 0.15 -15.25 -8.73
CA GLN A 311 -1.19 -15.85 -8.70
C GLN A 311 -1.74 -16.21 -10.09
N ARG A 312 -1.45 -15.39 -11.11
CA ARG A 312 -1.97 -15.56 -12.48
C ARG A 312 -0.91 -16.10 -13.45
N CYS A 313 0.29 -16.38 -12.97
CA CYS A 313 1.37 -16.98 -13.74
C CYS A 313 1.21 -18.51 -13.76
N SER A 314 1.53 -19.15 -14.88
CA SER A 314 1.92 -20.56 -14.86
C SER A 314 3.44 -20.59 -15.01
N VAL A 315 4.20 -20.75 -13.92
CA VAL A 315 5.65 -20.86 -14.10
C VAL A 315 5.91 -22.19 -14.80
N ILE A 316 6.19 -22.15 -16.11
CA ILE A 316 6.51 -23.35 -16.88
C ILE A 316 7.84 -23.87 -16.31
N PRO A 317 7.87 -25.05 -15.69
CA PRO A 317 9.14 -25.67 -15.33
C PRO A 317 9.86 -25.96 -16.64
N SER A 318 11.04 -25.37 -16.86
CA SER A 318 11.78 -25.48 -18.12
C SER A 318 12.22 -26.91 -18.43
N ARG A 319 11.32 -27.85 -18.79
CA ARG A 319 11.58 -29.30 -18.96
C ARG A 319 12.40 -29.99 -17.86
N VAL A 320 12.72 -29.29 -16.77
CA VAL A 320 13.25 -29.84 -15.54
C VAL A 320 12.06 -30.56 -14.95
N SER A 321 12.00 -31.86 -15.22
CA SER A 321 11.13 -32.76 -14.50
C SER A 321 11.40 -32.54 -13.02
N LEU A 322 10.54 -31.75 -12.37
CA LEU A 322 10.45 -31.73 -10.92
C LEU A 322 10.26 -33.20 -10.57
N PRO A 323 11.23 -33.87 -9.92
CA PRO A 323 11.02 -35.23 -9.49
C PRO A 323 10.02 -35.13 -8.36
N ILE A 324 8.74 -35.28 -8.68
CA ILE A 324 7.62 -35.35 -7.72
C ILE A 324 7.78 -36.62 -6.86
N THR A 325 8.77 -37.48 -7.13
CA THR A 325 9.05 -38.65 -6.32
C THR A 325 9.81 -38.27 -5.03
N PRO A 326 9.25 -38.52 -3.84
CA PRO A 326 9.79 -38.08 -2.54
C PRO A 326 11.01 -38.89 -2.05
N ARG A 327 11.78 -39.53 -2.94
CA ARG A 327 12.90 -40.39 -2.56
C ARG A 327 14.19 -39.59 -2.46
N ARG A 328 14.50 -39.10 -1.24
CA ARG A 328 15.83 -38.83 -0.62
C ARG A 328 16.99 -38.30 -1.48
N SER A 329 16.79 -37.91 -2.74
CA SER A 329 17.83 -37.31 -3.54
C SER A 329 18.11 -35.95 -2.90
N ARG A 330 19.36 -35.78 -2.49
CA ARG A 330 19.84 -34.49 -1.98
C ARG A 330 19.71 -33.53 -3.14
N TYR A 331 18.68 -32.70 -3.13
CA TYR A 331 18.53 -31.59 -4.07
C TYR A 331 19.74 -30.68 -3.88
N SER A 332 20.79 -30.85 -4.69
CA SER A 332 21.81 -29.81 -4.84
C SER A 332 21.22 -28.78 -5.79
N PHE A 333 20.43 -27.87 -5.23
CA PHE A 333 20.15 -26.62 -5.93
C PHE A 333 21.49 -25.99 -6.33
N PRO A 334 21.62 -25.43 -7.55
CA PRO A 334 22.81 -24.67 -7.91
C PRO A 334 23.10 -23.62 -6.82
N PRO A 335 24.38 -23.26 -6.59
CA PRO A 335 24.74 -22.21 -5.65
C PRO A 335 23.93 -20.97 -6.00
N SER A 336 22.94 -20.67 -5.17
CA SER A 336 21.96 -19.65 -5.46
C SER A 336 22.55 -18.29 -5.12
N PRO A 337 22.14 -17.25 -5.84
CA PRO A 337 22.42 -15.88 -5.46
C PRO A 337 22.04 -15.61 -3.99
N THR A 338 22.88 -14.86 -3.27
CA THR A 338 22.59 -14.44 -1.89
C THR A 338 22.13 -12.99 -1.88
N LEU A 339 20.87 -12.76 -1.52
CA LEU A 339 20.29 -11.41 -1.40
C LEU A 339 20.69 -10.83 -0.04
N LYS A 340 21.91 -10.25 0.02
CA LYS A 340 22.55 -9.85 1.28
C LYS A 340 21.78 -8.80 2.08
N ARG A 341 21.08 -7.89 1.38
CA ARG A 341 20.38 -6.75 1.99
C ARG A 341 18.87 -6.96 2.10
N LEU A 342 18.33 -8.09 1.65
CA LEU A 342 16.89 -8.32 1.62
C LEU A 342 16.36 -8.55 3.04
N LYS A 343 15.49 -7.63 3.48
CA LYS A 343 14.86 -7.61 4.80
C LYS A 343 13.41 -8.07 4.74
N LYS A 344 12.70 -7.71 3.68
CA LYS A 344 11.27 -8.01 3.52
C LYS A 344 11.05 -8.82 2.25
N LEU A 345 10.38 -9.96 2.40
CA LEU A 345 9.99 -10.81 1.30
C LEU A 345 8.51 -11.13 1.44
N HIS A 346 7.72 -10.75 0.44
CA HIS A 346 6.34 -11.19 0.27
C HIS A 346 6.25 -11.99 -1.03
N VAL A 347 5.72 -13.21 -0.94
CA VAL A 347 5.46 -14.06 -2.11
C VAL A 347 4.01 -14.47 -2.09
N SER A 348 3.29 -14.25 -3.18
CA SER A 348 1.92 -14.70 -3.35
C SER A 348 1.76 -15.53 -4.62
N GLY A 349 0.90 -16.54 -4.61
CA GLY A 349 0.62 -17.33 -5.82
C GLY A 349 0.26 -18.79 -5.54
N LYS A 350 0.37 -19.64 -6.57
CA LYS A 350 0.14 -21.08 -6.40
C LYS A 350 1.34 -21.76 -5.73
N PRO A 351 1.16 -22.89 -5.04
CA PRO A 351 2.22 -23.57 -4.30
C PRO A 351 3.47 -23.86 -5.12
N VAL A 352 3.29 -24.35 -6.36
CA VAL A 352 4.40 -24.73 -7.25
C VAL A 352 5.21 -23.49 -7.65
N ASP A 353 4.54 -22.39 -7.99
CA ASP A 353 5.19 -21.15 -8.40
C ASP A 353 5.92 -20.50 -7.22
N ILE A 354 5.33 -20.52 -6.02
CA ILE A 354 5.95 -20.09 -4.77
C ILE A 354 7.28 -20.83 -4.56
N VAL A 355 7.29 -22.17 -4.70
CA VAL A 355 8.51 -22.97 -4.54
C VAL A 355 9.60 -22.52 -5.48
N LEU A 356 9.25 -22.22 -6.74
CA LEU A 356 10.20 -21.78 -7.75
C LEU A 356 10.78 -20.41 -7.38
N VAL A 357 9.95 -19.45 -6.97
CA VAL A 357 10.40 -18.14 -6.49
C VAL A 357 11.31 -18.26 -5.27
N LEU A 358 10.93 -19.05 -4.27
CA LEU A 358 11.72 -19.28 -3.07
C LEU A 358 13.03 -20.04 -3.37
N SER A 359 13.05 -20.89 -4.39
CA SER A 359 14.27 -21.58 -4.79
C SER A 359 15.31 -20.65 -5.43
N GLY A 360 14.85 -19.58 -6.10
CA GLY A 360 15.69 -18.59 -6.76
C GLY A 360 16.15 -17.45 -5.85
N THR A 361 15.44 -17.18 -4.76
CA THR A 361 15.76 -16.11 -3.80
C THR A 361 16.43 -16.72 -2.58
N ARG A 362 17.62 -16.32 -2.13
CA ARG A 362 18.12 -16.73 -0.79
C ARG A 362 18.62 -15.52 0.00
N PRO A 363 17.78 -14.87 0.82
CA PRO A 363 18.21 -13.77 1.67
C PRO A 363 19.18 -14.28 2.74
N SER A 364 20.06 -13.42 3.25
CA SER A 364 20.90 -13.76 4.41
C SER A 364 20.34 -13.23 5.73
N HIS A 365 19.58 -12.13 5.69
CA HIS A 365 19.10 -11.41 6.88
C HIS A 365 17.62 -11.05 6.77
N LEU A 366 16.79 -12.07 6.51
CA LEU A 366 15.37 -11.87 6.41
C LEU A 366 14.76 -11.49 7.76
N GLN A 367 13.89 -10.49 7.70
CA GLN A 367 13.37 -9.76 8.85
C GLN A 367 11.83 -9.86 8.88
N SER A 368 11.19 -9.72 7.72
CA SER A 368 9.76 -9.95 7.50
C SER A 368 9.58 -10.92 6.35
N PHE A 369 8.82 -11.98 6.59
CA PHE A 369 8.42 -12.94 5.57
C PHE A 369 6.90 -13.04 5.53
N SER A 370 6.33 -12.93 4.34
CA SER A 370 4.91 -13.05 4.10
C SER A 370 4.68 -14.00 2.94
N LEU A 371 3.78 -14.95 3.12
CA LEU A 371 3.45 -15.94 2.13
C LEU A 371 1.93 -16.00 1.95
N GLU A 372 1.45 -15.76 0.73
CA GLU A 372 0.03 -15.80 0.40
C GLU A 372 -0.24 -16.85 -0.67
N CYS A 373 -0.78 -17.98 -0.25
CA CYS A 373 -1.03 -19.10 -1.15
C CYS A 373 -2.46 -19.09 -1.68
N TYR A 374 -2.59 -19.10 -3.00
CA TYR A 374 -3.83 -19.30 -3.71
C TYR A 374 -3.92 -20.72 -4.25
N HIS A 375 -5.13 -21.23 -4.28
CA HIS A 375 -5.37 -22.62 -4.61
C HIS A 375 -5.17 -22.94 -6.10
N ASP A 376 -4.59 -24.11 -6.37
CA ASP A 376 -4.62 -24.78 -7.67
C ASP A 376 -5.48 -26.04 -7.56
N THR A 377 -6.21 -26.46 -8.59
CA THR A 377 -7.26 -27.50 -8.50
C THR A 377 -6.79 -28.86 -7.94
N SER A 378 -5.48 -29.07 -7.77
CA SER A 378 -4.84 -30.26 -7.20
C SER A 378 -4.47 -30.10 -5.70
N TYR A 379 -5.36 -30.61 -4.83
CA TYR A 379 -5.36 -30.40 -3.38
C TYR A 379 -4.18 -30.98 -2.58
N ALA A 380 -3.73 -32.20 -2.87
CA ALA A 380 -2.84 -32.94 -1.96
C ALA A 380 -1.37 -32.49 -1.99
N ILE A 381 -0.94 -31.89 -3.10
CA ILE A 381 0.46 -31.50 -3.30
C ILE A 381 0.76 -30.16 -2.62
N CYS A 382 -0.27 -29.35 -2.38
CA CYS A 382 -0.16 -27.97 -1.90
C CYS A 382 0.49 -27.84 -0.51
N SER A 383 -0.07 -28.50 0.52
CA SER A 383 0.35 -28.27 1.91
C SER A 383 1.77 -28.77 2.18
N THR A 384 2.05 -30.03 1.85
CA THR A 384 3.36 -30.65 2.10
C THR A 384 4.50 -29.93 1.37
N THR A 385 4.24 -29.43 0.17
CA THR A 385 5.25 -28.70 -0.63
C THR A 385 5.57 -27.35 0.02
N ILE A 386 4.55 -26.58 0.39
CA ILE A 386 4.72 -25.29 1.08
C ILE A 386 5.42 -25.47 2.41
N ILE A 387 5.00 -26.45 3.20
CA ILE A 387 5.60 -26.78 4.48
C ILE A 387 7.09 -27.08 4.33
N ARG A 388 7.46 -27.93 3.36
CA ARG A 388 8.87 -28.25 3.09
C ARG A 388 9.66 -27.04 2.62
N CYS A 389 9.04 -26.15 1.85
CA CYS A 389 9.63 -24.88 1.49
C CYS A 389 9.87 -24.02 2.72
N LEU A 390 8.88 -23.84 3.60
CA LEU A 390 9.04 -23.07 4.84
C LEU A 390 10.13 -23.66 5.74
N GLU A 391 10.18 -24.98 5.88
CA GLU A 391 11.21 -25.66 6.68
C GLU A 391 12.62 -25.46 6.10
N GLY A 392 12.78 -25.72 4.80
CA GLY A 392 14.08 -25.61 4.14
C GLY A 392 14.55 -24.17 3.99
N TYR A 393 13.61 -23.23 3.85
CA TYR A 393 13.87 -21.84 3.52
C TYR A 393 13.91 -20.94 4.74
N VAL A 394 12.81 -20.88 5.49
CA VAL A 394 12.60 -19.89 6.55
C VAL A 394 13.22 -20.36 7.85
N PHE A 395 12.80 -21.53 8.34
CA PHE A 395 13.08 -21.95 9.73
C PHE A 395 14.54 -22.30 9.99
N ARG A 396 15.26 -22.77 8.96
CA ARG A 396 16.69 -23.12 9.07
C ARG A 396 17.62 -21.93 8.82
N SER A 397 17.18 -20.95 8.04
CA SER A 397 18.08 -19.92 7.52
C SER A 397 17.93 -18.57 8.21
N HIS A 398 16.79 -18.30 8.85
CA HIS A 398 16.45 -16.94 9.33
C HIS A 398 15.98 -16.90 10.79
N PRO A 399 16.87 -17.19 11.76
CA PRO A 399 16.53 -17.04 13.19
C PRO A 399 16.24 -15.59 13.61
N SER A 400 16.64 -14.60 12.79
CA SER A 400 16.40 -13.17 13.02
C SER A 400 15.02 -12.66 12.57
N LEU A 401 14.11 -13.56 12.16
CA LEU A 401 12.81 -13.18 11.64
C LEU A 401 11.92 -12.58 12.76
N TYR A 402 11.40 -11.37 12.56
CA TYR A 402 10.49 -10.72 13.50
C TYR A 402 9.03 -10.76 13.05
N THR A 403 8.76 -10.86 11.75
CA THR A 403 7.39 -10.99 11.21
C THR A 403 7.30 -12.20 10.31
N LEU A 404 6.33 -13.07 10.61
CA LEU A 404 5.96 -14.23 9.80
C LEU A 404 4.47 -14.20 9.55
N ASN A 405 4.08 -13.99 8.30
CA ASN A 405 2.69 -14.02 7.87
C ASN A 405 2.47 -15.15 6.87
N PHE A 406 1.45 -15.96 7.10
CA PHE A 406 0.99 -16.98 6.19
C PHE A 406 -0.51 -16.83 5.98
N THR A 407 -0.90 -16.59 4.74
CA THR A 407 -2.29 -16.52 4.33
C THR A 407 -2.54 -17.60 3.29
N HIS A 408 -3.58 -18.39 3.47
CA HIS A 408 -4.00 -19.42 2.54
C HIS A 408 -5.47 -19.22 2.19
N HIS A 409 -5.72 -18.98 0.90
CA HIS A 409 -7.05 -18.78 0.35
C HIS A 409 -7.54 -20.10 -0.27
N PRO A 410 -8.29 -20.93 0.47
CA PRO A 410 -8.91 -22.10 -0.15
C PRO A 410 -10.00 -21.67 -1.15
N PRO A 411 -10.42 -22.55 -2.08
CA PRO A 411 -11.71 -22.44 -2.70
C PRO A 411 -12.80 -22.69 -1.65
N LEU A 412 -13.95 -22.04 -1.81
CA LEU A 412 -15.10 -22.14 -0.90
C LEU A 412 -15.57 -23.58 -0.66
N THR A 413 -15.23 -24.51 -1.55
CA THR A 413 -15.68 -25.90 -1.52
C THR A 413 -14.69 -26.86 -0.88
N SER A 414 -13.43 -26.47 -0.64
CA SER A 414 -12.42 -27.43 -0.21
C SER A 414 -12.16 -27.42 1.28
N LYS A 415 -11.96 -28.64 1.80
CA LYS A 415 -11.51 -28.88 3.16
C LYS A 415 -10.00 -29.10 3.18
N CYS A 416 -9.22 -28.07 2.83
CA CYS A 416 -7.76 -28.16 2.95
C CYS A 416 -7.35 -28.04 4.41
N HIS A 417 -6.95 -29.15 5.02
CA HIS A 417 -6.40 -29.15 6.36
C HIS A 417 -4.94 -28.72 6.34
N PHE A 418 -4.65 -27.57 6.95
CA PHE A 418 -3.29 -27.18 7.29
C PHE A 418 -3.04 -27.57 8.74
N SER A 419 -2.05 -28.46 8.98
CA SER A 419 -1.70 -28.84 10.36
C SER A 419 -0.49 -28.06 10.85
N LEU A 420 -0.61 -27.47 12.03
CA LEU A 420 0.52 -26.82 12.69
C LEU A 420 1.63 -27.83 13.04
N THR A 421 1.24 -29.09 13.24
CA THR A 421 2.17 -30.19 13.52
C THR A 421 3.20 -30.38 12.42
N ASP A 422 2.90 -29.90 11.22
CA ASP A 422 3.70 -30.08 10.03
C ASP A 422 4.73 -28.95 9.86
N LEU A 423 4.78 -27.94 10.73
CA LEU A 423 5.81 -26.89 10.70
C LEU A 423 6.95 -27.22 11.68
N PRO A 424 7.88 -28.15 11.35
CA PRO A 424 8.99 -28.47 12.24
C PRO A 424 9.92 -27.25 12.38
N ASN A 425 10.50 -27.10 13.57
CA ASN A 425 11.49 -26.08 13.90
C ASN A 425 10.98 -24.63 13.86
N ILE A 426 9.68 -24.35 13.81
CA ILE A 426 9.20 -22.97 13.94
C ILE A 426 9.55 -22.35 15.32
N THR A 427 9.80 -23.21 16.31
CA THR A 427 10.35 -22.87 17.63
C THR A 427 11.76 -22.29 17.56
N SER A 428 12.48 -22.38 16.43
CA SER A 428 13.78 -21.72 16.24
C SER A 428 13.69 -20.20 16.13
N LEU A 429 12.50 -19.65 15.86
CA LEU A 429 12.26 -18.23 15.62
C LEU A 429 12.09 -17.43 16.93
N CYS A 430 13.09 -17.43 17.81
CA CYS A 430 13.02 -16.79 19.12
C CYS A 430 12.87 -15.24 19.08
N SER A 431 13.17 -14.63 17.93
CA SER A 431 13.04 -13.18 17.69
C SER A 431 11.67 -12.77 17.15
N LEU A 432 10.73 -13.71 17.02
CA LEU A 432 9.44 -13.44 16.39
C LEU A 432 8.59 -12.49 17.25
N GLU A 433 8.18 -11.37 16.64
CA GLU A 433 7.30 -10.39 17.27
C GLU A 433 5.87 -10.46 16.70
N ASN A 434 5.72 -10.80 15.43
CA ASN A 434 4.43 -10.86 14.76
C ASN A 434 4.30 -12.21 14.06
N PHE A 435 3.32 -13.00 14.49
CA PHE A 435 2.94 -14.23 13.83
C PHE A 435 1.49 -14.11 13.36
N SER A 436 1.27 -14.30 12.06
CA SER A 436 -0.05 -14.37 11.47
C SER A 436 -0.21 -15.63 10.66
N LEU A 437 -1.24 -16.40 10.99
CA LEU A 437 -1.64 -17.59 10.27
C LEU A 437 -3.13 -17.48 9.93
N GLU A 438 -3.44 -17.20 8.68
CA GLU A 438 -4.80 -17.11 8.16
C GLU A 438 -5.03 -18.26 7.17
N THR A 439 -5.66 -19.33 7.65
CA THR A 439 -6.10 -20.47 6.81
C THR A 439 -7.54 -20.82 7.15
N SER A 440 -8.19 -21.56 6.26
CA SER A 440 -9.62 -21.88 6.37
C SER A 440 -9.95 -23.11 7.19
N LEU A 441 -9.06 -24.09 7.26
CA LEU A 441 -9.18 -25.23 8.17
C LEU A 441 -7.82 -25.51 8.75
N PHE A 442 -7.77 -25.43 10.06
CA PHE A 442 -6.55 -25.58 10.82
C PHE A 442 -6.71 -26.74 11.79
N SER A 443 -5.71 -27.60 11.85
CA SER A 443 -5.61 -28.62 12.89
C SER A 443 -4.35 -28.35 13.69
N ALA A 444 -4.48 -28.25 14.99
CA ALA A 444 -3.33 -28.12 15.87
C ALA A 444 -3.63 -28.83 17.17
N ASN A 445 -2.75 -29.74 17.57
CA ASN A 445 -2.71 -30.18 18.95
C ASN A 445 -2.33 -28.95 19.81
N ILE A 446 -3.16 -28.65 20.81
CA ILE A 446 -2.95 -27.56 21.75
C ILE A 446 -1.58 -27.63 22.39
N GLU A 447 -1.08 -28.83 22.72
CA GLU A 447 0.24 -29.04 23.32
C GLU A 447 1.37 -28.47 22.44
N LYS A 448 1.26 -28.62 21.12
CA LYS A 448 2.24 -28.04 20.19
C LYS A 448 2.11 -26.52 20.09
N LEU A 449 0.90 -25.99 20.19
CA LEU A 449 0.70 -24.55 20.21
C LEU A 449 1.34 -23.94 21.47
N GLU A 450 1.21 -24.60 22.62
CA GLU A 450 1.89 -24.19 23.86
C GLU A 450 3.41 -24.24 23.71
N GLU A 451 3.95 -25.30 23.09
CA GLU A 451 5.37 -25.40 22.73
C GLU A 451 5.83 -24.20 21.89
N PHE A 452 5.03 -23.78 20.91
CA PHE A 452 5.38 -22.69 20.00
C PHE A 452 5.40 -21.33 20.70
N VAL A 453 4.35 -21.06 21.48
CA VAL A 453 4.21 -19.83 22.24
C VAL A 453 5.35 -19.73 23.27
N SER A 454 5.73 -20.85 23.90
CA SER A 454 6.87 -20.91 24.82
C SER A 454 8.21 -20.56 24.18
N ALA A 455 8.34 -20.80 22.87
CA ALA A 455 9.53 -20.49 22.09
C ALA A 455 9.58 -19.02 21.61
N TRP A 456 8.48 -18.26 21.73
CA TRP A 456 8.37 -16.89 21.22
C TRP A 456 8.09 -15.86 22.33
N PRO A 457 9.05 -15.63 23.25
CA PRO A 457 8.85 -14.73 24.39
C PRO A 457 8.64 -13.26 23.99
N ASN A 458 9.09 -12.86 22.80
CA ASN A 458 9.00 -11.50 22.28
C ASN A 458 7.73 -11.24 21.45
N LEU A 459 6.80 -12.20 21.37
CA LEU A 459 5.61 -12.10 20.57
C LEU A 459 4.72 -10.94 21.03
N LYS A 460 4.40 -10.03 20.10
CA LYS A 460 3.53 -8.85 20.28
C LYS A 460 2.18 -9.06 19.60
N VAL A 461 2.16 -9.71 18.44
CA VAL A 461 0.93 -9.95 17.67
C VAL A 461 0.83 -11.43 17.33
N LEU A 462 -0.28 -12.05 17.72
CA LEU A 462 -0.63 -13.42 17.40
C LEU A 462 -1.98 -13.46 16.68
N ILE A 463 -1.96 -13.77 15.39
CA ILE A 463 -3.18 -13.98 14.60
C ILE A 463 -3.26 -15.44 14.21
N LEU A 464 -4.32 -16.10 14.63
CA LEU A 464 -4.57 -17.51 14.37
C LEU A 464 -5.81 -17.71 13.49
N PRO A 465 -5.92 -18.88 12.81
CA PRO A 465 -7.04 -19.19 11.92
C PRO A 465 -8.39 -19.16 12.63
N LEU A 466 -9.47 -18.95 11.88
CA LEU A 466 -10.82 -18.91 12.44
C LEU A 466 -11.40 -20.30 12.75
N PHE A 467 -10.99 -21.32 12.01
CA PHE A 467 -11.61 -22.64 12.05
C PHE A 467 -10.59 -23.70 12.46
N TRP A 468 -10.84 -24.34 13.61
CA TRP A 468 -9.93 -25.29 14.26
C TRP A 468 -10.60 -26.64 14.45
N SER A 469 -9.85 -27.74 14.31
CA SER A 469 -10.30 -29.06 14.77
C SER A 469 -10.34 -29.12 16.30
N ASP A 470 -9.27 -28.65 16.94
CA ASP A 470 -9.05 -28.72 18.39
C ASP A 470 -8.95 -27.29 18.93
N VAL A 471 -10.10 -26.69 19.15
CA VAL A 471 -10.22 -25.27 19.50
C VAL A 471 -9.63 -25.04 20.89
N PRO A 472 -8.78 -24.02 21.10
CA PRO A 472 -8.23 -23.75 22.41
C PRO A 472 -9.31 -23.30 23.39
N THR A 473 -9.21 -23.79 24.62
CA THR A 473 -10.03 -23.37 25.74
C THR A 473 -9.50 -22.07 26.33
N LEU A 474 -10.25 -21.47 27.27
CA LEU A 474 -9.82 -20.26 27.96
C LEU A 474 -8.50 -20.43 28.73
N THR A 475 -8.13 -21.65 29.16
CA THR A 475 -6.84 -21.88 29.84
C THR A 475 -5.66 -21.52 28.96
N PHE A 476 -5.78 -21.62 27.64
CA PHE A 476 -4.72 -21.24 26.71
C PHE A 476 -4.38 -19.74 26.80
N LEU A 477 -5.32 -18.88 27.19
CA LEU A 477 -5.03 -17.46 27.46
C LEU A 477 -4.07 -17.28 28.64
N ALA A 478 -4.15 -18.14 29.65
CA ALA A 478 -3.19 -18.13 30.76
C ALA A 478 -1.81 -18.61 30.28
N THR A 479 -1.77 -19.59 29.37
CA THR A 479 -0.54 -20.03 28.70
C THR A 479 0.10 -18.88 27.92
N LEU A 480 -0.66 -18.17 27.07
CA LEU A 480 -0.19 -16.99 26.32
C LEU A 480 0.37 -15.91 27.25
N ARG A 481 -0.35 -15.61 28.33
CA ARG A 481 0.09 -14.62 29.31
C ARG A 481 1.43 -14.99 29.96
N THR A 482 1.62 -16.28 30.23
CA THR A 482 2.82 -16.78 30.91
C THR A 482 4.03 -16.75 30.00
N PHE A 483 3.86 -17.18 28.75
CA PHE A 483 4.97 -17.36 27.82
C PHE A 483 5.24 -16.16 26.90
N CYS A 484 4.26 -15.29 26.65
CA CYS A 484 4.40 -14.10 25.82
C CYS A 484 4.11 -12.82 26.62
N PRO A 485 5.03 -12.38 27.49
CA PRO A 485 4.83 -11.20 28.34
C PRO A 485 4.71 -9.89 27.56
N CYS A 486 5.13 -9.86 26.29
CA CYS A 486 5.09 -8.70 25.41
C CYS A 486 3.83 -8.62 24.53
N LEU A 487 2.89 -9.56 24.68
CA LEU A 487 1.77 -9.75 23.77
C LEU A 487 0.75 -8.59 23.87
N GLN A 488 0.49 -7.93 22.75
CA GLN A 488 -0.34 -6.72 22.63
C GLN A 488 -1.66 -6.98 21.91
N GLU A 489 -1.65 -7.85 20.90
CA GLU A 489 -2.81 -8.15 20.06
C GLU A 489 -2.91 -9.64 19.80
N VAL A 490 -4.09 -10.20 20.03
CA VAL A 490 -4.36 -11.63 19.87
C VAL A 490 -5.67 -11.83 19.13
N HIS A 491 -5.65 -12.67 18.09
CA HIS A 491 -6.85 -13.13 17.38
C HIS A 491 -6.89 -14.65 17.46
N LEU A 492 -7.90 -15.18 18.15
CA LEU A 492 -8.03 -16.62 18.31
C LEU A 492 -9.49 -17.07 18.44
N PRO A 493 -9.79 -18.30 18.01
CA PRO A 493 -11.04 -18.97 18.36
C PRO A 493 -11.00 -19.47 19.82
N LEU A 494 -12.10 -19.36 20.56
CA LEU A 494 -12.18 -19.85 21.95
C LEU A 494 -13.44 -20.67 22.21
N ILE A 495 -13.24 -21.76 22.95
CA ILE A 495 -14.32 -22.45 23.67
C ILE A 495 -14.54 -21.71 25.01
N PRO A 496 -15.77 -21.31 25.35
CA PRO A 496 -16.10 -20.63 26.61
C PRO A 496 -16.12 -21.55 27.83
N GLU A 497 -15.22 -22.53 27.90
CA GLU A 497 -15.09 -23.43 29.05
C GLU A 497 -14.20 -22.78 30.11
N VAL A 498 -14.79 -22.44 31.26
CA VAL A 498 -14.07 -21.76 32.33
C VAL A 498 -13.36 -22.77 33.22
N PRO A 499 -12.03 -22.66 33.40
CA PRO A 499 -11.32 -23.50 34.34
C PRO A 499 -11.80 -23.28 35.78
N THR A 500 -11.81 -24.34 36.58
CA THR A 500 -12.26 -24.32 37.99
C THR A 500 -11.35 -23.52 38.90
N LEU A 501 -10.08 -23.34 38.54
CA LEU A 501 -9.07 -22.65 39.34
C LEU A 501 -8.29 -21.65 38.48
N LEU A 502 -8.10 -20.46 39.04
CA LEU A 502 -7.22 -19.43 38.47
C LEU A 502 -5.77 -19.68 38.92
N PRO A 503 -4.78 -19.34 38.10
CA PRO A 503 -3.38 -19.33 38.52
C PRO A 503 -3.19 -18.43 39.76
N ALA A 504 -2.59 -18.95 40.84
CA ALA A 504 -2.49 -18.24 42.12
C ALA A 504 -1.62 -16.96 42.08
N ASN A 505 -0.82 -16.76 41.02
CA ASN A 505 0.17 -15.67 40.92
C ASN A 505 0.11 -14.98 39.55
N ILE A 506 -0.95 -14.21 39.30
CA ILE A 506 -1.08 -13.43 38.07
C ILE A 506 -0.47 -12.04 38.31
N PRO A 507 0.60 -11.62 37.59
CA PRO A 507 1.14 -10.28 37.73
C PRO A 507 0.07 -9.19 37.53
N ALA A 508 0.18 -8.06 38.22
CA ALA A 508 -0.86 -7.03 38.16
C ALA A 508 -1.06 -6.42 36.75
N TYR A 509 -0.02 -6.42 35.92
CA TYR A 509 0.01 -5.77 34.61
C TYR A 509 0.38 -6.74 33.48
N HIS A 510 -0.25 -6.58 32.32
CA HIS A 510 0.10 -7.25 31.07
C HIS A 510 -0.21 -6.32 29.89
N PRO A 511 0.65 -6.22 28.85
CA PRO A 511 0.51 -5.22 27.78
C PRO A 511 -0.57 -5.55 26.73
N LEU A 512 -1.43 -6.54 26.98
CA LEU A 512 -2.45 -6.96 26.01
C LEU A 512 -3.49 -5.84 25.90
N LYS A 513 -3.63 -5.29 24.70
CA LYS A 513 -4.57 -4.19 24.40
C LYS A 513 -5.80 -4.68 23.65
N LYS A 514 -5.66 -5.70 22.80
CA LYS A 514 -6.75 -6.19 21.95
C LYS A 514 -6.81 -7.71 21.96
N LEU A 515 -7.98 -8.24 22.25
CA LEU A 515 -8.32 -9.65 22.17
C LEU A 515 -9.51 -9.82 21.22
N PHE A 516 -9.24 -10.30 20.01
CA PHE A 516 -10.25 -10.63 19.02
C PHE A 516 -10.65 -12.09 19.17
N VAL A 517 -11.90 -12.32 19.60
CA VAL A 517 -12.45 -13.67 19.78
C VAL A 517 -13.30 -14.04 18.59
N THR A 518 -13.05 -15.23 18.05
CA THR A 518 -13.94 -15.86 17.06
C THR A 518 -14.88 -16.83 17.79
N PRO A 519 -16.20 -16.57 17.81
CA PRO A 519 -17.14 -17.39 18.56
C PRO A 519 -17.30 -18.77 17.92
N ILE A 520 -17.28 -19.82 18.74
CA ILE A 520 -17.51 -21.20 18.30
C ILE A 520 -18.73 -21.77 19.00
N GLU A 521 -19.59 -22.42 18.23
CA GLU A 521 -20.79 -23.08 18.70
C GLU A 521 -20.43 -24.41 19.39
N THR A 522 -20.55 -24.44 20.72
CA THR A 522 -20.27 -25.63 21.53
C THR A 522 -21.53 -26.47 21.82
N GLY A 523 -22.70 -26.02 21.34
CA GLY A 523 -24.00 -26.62 21.67
C GLY A 523 -24.41 -26.46 23.14
N GLN A 524 -23.54 -25.95 24.01
CA GLN A 524 -23.86 -25.69 25.41
C GLN A 524 -24.72 -24.43 25.55
N GLU A 525 -25.74 -24.51 26.40
CA GLU A 525 -26.59 -23.35 26.71
C GLU A 525 -25.76 -22.23 27.36
N ALA A 526 -25.89 -21.04 26.80
CA ALA A 526 -25.25 -19.81 27.25
C ALA A 526 -25.86 -19.32 28.58
N THR A 527 -25.55 -19.99 29.70
CA THR A 527 -26.01 -19.53 31.03
C THR A 527 -25.35 -18.20 31.40
N PHE A 528 -26.07 -17.37 32.15
CA PHE A 528 -25.54 -16.11 32.67
C PHE A 528 -24.32 -16.33 33.59
N GLU A 529 -24.33 -17.41 34.38
CA GLU A 529 -23.21 -17.76 35.24
C GLU A 529 -21.92 -18.04 34.45
N ASN A 530 -22.02 -18.79 33.34
CA ASN A 530 -20.87 -19.04 32.47
C ASN A 530 -20.35 -17.73 31.85
N GLN A 531 -21.23 -16.85 31.37
CA GLN A 531 -20.84 -15.54 30.84
C GLN A 531 -20.06 -14.72 31.87
N LEU A 532 -20.55 -14.68 33.12
CA LEU A 532 -19.91 -13.95 34.20
C LEU A 532 -18.53 -14.55 34.53
N ARG A 533 -18.44 -15.87 34.64
CA ARG A 533 -17.19 -16.58 34.92
C ARG A 533 -16.14 -16.36 33.82
N VAL A 534 -16.52 -16.45 32.54
CA VAL A 534 -15.62 -16.13 31.40
C VAL A 534 -15.14 -14.68 31.48
N SER A 535 -16.05 -13.74 31.73
CA SER A 535 -15.72 -12.31 31.79
C SER A 535 -14.77 -11.98 32.94
N GLN A 536 -14.98 -12.60 34.11
CA GLN A 536 -14.09 -12.47 35.27
C GLN A 536 -12.71 -13.05 34.96
N PHE A 537 -12.66 -14.24 34.36
CA PHE A 537 -11.41 -14.89 33.97
C PHE A 537 -10.59 -14.00 33.02
N ILE A 538 -11.21 -13.46 31.96
CA ILE A 538 -10.54 -12.56 31.01
C ILE A 538 -10.10 -11.26 31.69
N THR A 539 -10.95 -10.65 32.52
CA THR A 539 -10.61 -9.37 33.20
C THR A 539 -9.47 -9.52 34.22
N GLN A 540 -9.37 -10.69 34.84
CA GLN A 540 -8.28 -11.01 35.76
C GLN A 540 -6.98 -11.28 35.00
N LEU A 541 -7.04 -12.05 33.91
CA LEU A 541 -5.88 -12.29 33.06
C LEU A 541 -5.43 -11.06 32.28
N PHE A 542 -6.31 -10.17 31.85
CA PHE A 542 -5.94 -9.01 31.05
C PHE A 542 -6.78 -7.80 31.45
N PRO A 543 -6.40 -7.11 32.54
CA PRO A 543 -7.15 -5.99 33.10
C PRO A 543 -7.48 -4.88 32.10
N ASP A 544 -6.59 -4.62 31.14
CA ASP A 544 -6.68 -3.48 30.24
C ASP A 544 -7.02 -3.88 28.78
N ALA A 545 -7.22 -5.16 28.49
CA ALA A 545 -7.45 -5.63 27.13
C ALA A 545 -8.89 -5.36 26.66
N ALA A 546 -9.05 -4.69 25.53
CA ALA A 546 -10.32 -4.61 24.84
C ALA A 546 -10.66 -5.96 24.21
N VAL A 547 -11.80 -6.52 24.56
CA VAL A 547 -12.35 -7.72 23.92
C VAL A 547 -13.21 -7.26 22.75
N ASP A 548 -12.91 -7.75 21.55
CA ASP A 548 -13.67 -7.51 20.33
C ASP A 548 -14.02 -8.82 19.65
N LEU A 549 -15.12 -8.83 18.89
CA LEU A 549 -15.61 -10.02 18.21
C LEU A 549 -15.24 -9.96 16.73
N ARG A 550 -14.56 -11.01 16.25
CA ARG A 550 -14.31 -11.18 14.82
C ARG A 550 -15.58 -11.79 14.20
N ARG A 551 -16.39 -10.94 13.57
CA ARG A 551 -17.62 -11.37 12.90
C ARG A 551 -17.26 -12.23 11.69
N THR A 552 -17.73 -13.48 11.68
CA THR A 552 -17.76 -14.31 10.48
C THR A 552 -19.15 -14.19 9.85
N SER A 553 -19.26 -14.36 8.54
CA SER A 553 -20.55 -14.23 7.85
C SER A 553 -21.61 -15.25 8.31
N ASN A 554 -21.21 -16.28 9.05
CA ASN A 554 -22.02 -17.47 9.31
C ASN A 554 -22.27 -17.76 10.81
N SER A 555 -21.75 -16.97 11.75
CA SER A 555 -21.91 -17.29 13.18
C SER A 555 -23.25 -16.81 13.74
N THR A 556 -24.13 -17.73 14.15
CA THR A 556 -25.38 -17.40 14.85
C THR A 556 -25.20 -17.18 16.35
N SER A 557 -24.06 -17.59 16.91
CA SER A 557 -23.78 -17.57 18.35
C SER A 557 -23.15 -16.27 18.90
N THR A 558 -23.24 -15.16 18.18
CA THR A 558 -22.60 -13.90 18.63
C THR A 558 -23.12 -13.42 19.99
N GLY A 559 -24.37 -13.75 20.34
CA GLY A 559 -25.02 -13.25 21.56
C GLY A 559 -24.32 -13.61 22.88
N PHE A 560 -23.67 -14.77 23.00
CA PHE A 560 -22.91 -15.12 24.21
C PHE A 560 -21.70 -14.20 24.38
N TRP A 561 -20.88 -14.10 23.33
CA TRP A 561 -19.65 -13.34 23.37
C TRP A 561 -19.86 -11.83 23.37
N GLU A 562 -20.98 -11.34 22.82
CA GLU A 562 -21.41 -9.94 22.95
C GLU A 562 -21.69 -9.57 24.41
N LYS A 563 -22.34 -10.47 25.16
CA LYS A 563 -22.59 -10.29 26.61
C LYS A 563 -21.30 -10.37 27.42
N VAL A 564 -20.38 -11.29 27.07
CA VAL A 564 -19.03 -11.34 27.67
C VAL A 564 -18.28 -10.04 27.40
N GLN A 565 -18.26 -9.55 26.17
CA GLN A 565 -17.62 -8.28 25.81
C GLN A 565 -18.18 -7.11 26.62
N ALA A 566 -19.51 -6.99 26.73
CA ALA A 566 -20.16 -5.96 27.51
C ALA A 566 -19.80 -6.06 29.01
N THR A 567 -19.76 -7.27 29.56
CA THR A 567 -19.43 -7.53 30.96
C THR A 567 -17.96 -7.22 31.26
N VAL A 568 -17.02 -7.60 30.39
CA VAL A 568 -15.60 -7.24 30.51
C VAL A 568 -15.43 -5.73 30.51
N LYS A 569 -16.05 -5.01 29.56
CA LYS A 569 -16.02 -3.55 29.51
C LYS A 569 -16.55 -2.92 30.80
N LEU A 570 -17.65 -3.44 31.35
CA LEU A 570 -18.21 -2.98 32.62
C LEU A 570 -17.23 -3.19 33.79
N CYS A 571 -16.65 -4.38 33.91
CA CYS A 571 -15.66 -4.68 34.96
C CYS A 571 -14.43 -3.77 34.87
N GLN A 572 -13.96 -3.47 33.66
CA GLN A 572 -12.84 -2.56 33.42
C GLN A 572 -13.17 -1.12 33.85
N GLU A 573 -14.36 -0.62 33.51
CA GLU A 573 -14.79 0.72 33.92
C GLU A 573 -14.96 0.84 35.44
N VAL A 574 -15.52 -0.18 36.09
CA VAL A 574 -15.60 -0.24 37.56
C VAL A 574 -14.19 -0.20 38.16
N ARG A 575 -13.26 -1.00 37.64
CA ARG A 575 -11.86 -1.02 38.12
C ARG A 575 -11.19 0.34 37.97
N LYS A 576 -11.32 1.00 36.81
CA LYS A 576 -10.78 2.35 36.56
C LYS A 576 -11.33 3.36 37.57
N ARG A 577 -12.64 3.33 37.84
CA ARG A 577 -13.28 4.20 38.84
C ARG A 577 -12.79 3.91 40.25
N THR A 578 -12.63 2.65 40.64
CA THR A 578 -12.12 2.26 41.95
C THR A 578 -10.67 2.71 42.15
N ILE A 579 -9.82 2.56 41.13
CA ILE A 579 -8.44 3.06 41.17
C ILE A 579 -8.42 4.58 41.27
N ALA A 580 -9.22 5.28 40.46
CA ALA A 580 -9.32 6.74 40.51
C ALA A 580 -9.80 7.23 41.89
N PHE A 581 -10.78 6.55 42.49
CA PHE A 581 -11.26 6.85 43.84
C PHE A 581 -10.18 6.62 44.91
N SER A 582 -9.45 5.50 44.84
CA SER A 582 -8.35 5.20 45.76
C SER A 582 -7.24 6.25 45.66
N VAL A 583 -6.82 6.64 44.46
CA VAL A 583 -5.81 7.68 44.24
C VAL A 583 -6.25 9.03 44.80
N ASN A 584 -7.52 9.40 44.62
CA ASN A 584 -8.07 10.63 45.18
C ASN A 584 -8.17 10.61 46.71
N HIS A 585 -8.52 9.47 47.29
CA HIS A 585 -8.61 9.31 48.75
C HIS A 585 -7.23 9.45 49.42
N HIS A 586 -6.19 8.83 48.85
CA HIS A 586 -4.82 8.98 49.38
C HIS A 586 -4.29 10.41 49.25
N LYS A 587 -4.65 11.14 48.18
CA LYS A 587 -4.32 12.58 48.05
C LYS A 587 -5.08 13.46 49.04
N GLY A 588 -6.27 13.06 49.45
CA GLY A 588 -7.07 13.78 50.45
C GLY A 588 -6.56 13.62 51.89
N ILE A 589 -5.95 12.48 52.21
CA ILE A 589 -5.36 12.21 53.54
C ILE A 589 -3.97 12.86 53.68
N ALA A 590 -3.24 13.05 52.58
CA ALA A 590 -1.91 13.67 52.59
C ALA A 590 -1.92 15.22 52.63
N ARG A 591 -3.11 15.85 52.57
CA ARG A 591 -3.32 17.28 52.77
C ARG A 591 -3.93 17.51 54.14
#